data_AF-A0A2W0AAP1-F1
#
_entry.id   AF-A0A2W0AAP1-F1
#
_cell.length_a   1.000
_cell.length_b   1.000
_cell.length_c   1.000
_cell.angle_alpha   90.00
_cell.angle_beta   90.00
_cell.angle_gamma   90.00
#
_symmetry.space_group_name_H-M   'P 1'
#
loop_
_entity.id
_entity.type
_entity.pdbx_description
1 polymer ?
#
loop_
_entity_poly.entity_id
_entity_poly.type
_entity_poly.pdbx_seq_one_letter_code
_entity_poly.pdbx_strand_id
1 'polypeptide(L)'
;MTSRKAVLALAGALFLATAFVPAVFAQQPDAFGDRGIRHVLLISIDGMHALDYINCSKGISGVNEGQPYCPHLAELGETGVNYLDASASKPSDSFPGLTAIVSGSSPRTAGAFYDVAYDRFLAPPMITTGNGVAGGSCTPGVANGTTTEYEEGIDLDQSQLNGGLPPGVDGGIASIDPRRLPRDPSKNCAPVYPWDFVRTNTIFGVVHAAGGYTAWSDKHPSYSSVSGPGPGMAANLDDYYSPEINSKVVALPGVTSILGTPCDPVPDPTQLGSWTDSFDNIQCYDTLKVHAILKEIDGKTHNGAHS
;
A
#
# COMPACT_ATOMS: atom_id res chain seq x y z
N MET A 1 -73.04 1.78 -16.62
CA MET A 1 -72.33 2.65 -15.67
C MET A 1 -71.42 1.75 -14.84
N THR A 2 -70.13 1.62 -15.19
CA THR A 2 -69.00 2.33 -14.53
C THR A 2 -69.03 2.11 -13.01
N SER A 3 -68.07 1.45 -12.33
CA SER A 3 -66.63 1.72 -12.36
C SER A 3 -65.87 0.76 -11.40
N ARG A 4 -64.67 0.32 -11.82
CA ARG A 4 -63.42 -0.02 -11.05
C ARG A 4 -63.48 -1.17 -10.00
N LYS A 5 -62.82 -2.33 -10.19
CA LYS A 5 -61.35 -2.64 -10.19
C LYS A 5 -60.62 -2.03 -8.97
N ALA A 6 -59.77 -2.70 -8.19
CA ALA A 6 -59.26 -4.07 -8.10
C ALA A 6 -58.31 -4.11 -6.86
N VAL A 7 -57.87 -5.32 -6.50
CA VAL A 7 -56.63 -5.65 -5.76
C VAL A 7 -56.64 -5.48 -4.23
N LEU A 8 -56.64 -6.60 -3.51
CA LEU A 8 -55.70 -6.81 -2.41
C LEU A 8 -55.16 -8.24 -2.46
N ALA A 9 -53.86 -8.30 -2.70
CA ALA A 9 -53.06 -9.50 -2.86
C ALA A 9 -52.71 -10.13 -1.51
N LEU A 10 -52.50 -11.45 -1.55
CA LEU A 10 -51.99 -12.29 -0.47
C LEU A 10 -50.79 -11.63 0.23
N ALA A 11 -50.98 -11.27 1.49
CA ALA A 11 -49.89 -11.11 2.44
C ALA A 11 -49.68 -12.45 3.15
N GLY A 12 -48.45 -12.96 3.15
CA GLY A 12 -48.07 -14.05 4.06
C GLY A 12 -47.22 -15.13 3.43
N ALA A 13 -45.98 -14.81 3.06
CA ALA A 13 -44.82 -15.70 3.16
C ALA A 13 -43.62 -14.99 2.53
N LEU A 14 -42.82 -14.28 3.32
CA LEU A 14 -41.38 -14.13 3.09
C LEU A 14 -40.74 -13.48 4.33
N PHE A 15 -39.48 -13.80 4.58
CA PHE A 15 -38.58 -13.28 5.63
C PHE A 15 -38.47 -14.07 6.95
N LEU A 16 -38.00 -15.31 6.84
CA LEU A 16 -37.02 -15.85 7.80
C LEU A 16 -35.91 -16.59 7.04
N ALA A 17 -35.05 -15.83 6.36
CA ALA A 17 -33.72 -16.30 6.01
C ALA A 17 -32.78 -15.76 7.08
N THR A 18 -32.65 -16.49 8.19
CA THR A 18 -31.58 -16.28 9.16
C THR A 18 -30.26 -16.50 8.42
N ALA A 19 -29.49 -15.43 8.25
CA ALA A 19 -28.13 -15.49 7.75
C ALA A 19 -27.30 -16.38 8.70
N PHE A 20 -27.07 -17.63 8.30
CA PHE A 20 -25.91 -18.38 8.75
C PHE A 20 -24.69 -17.70 8.12
N VAL A 21 -24.21 -16.63 8.74
CA VAL A 21 -22.83 -16.21 8.56
C VAL A 21 -22.02 -17.32 9.22
N PRO A 22 -21.20 -18.11 8.50
CA PRO A 22 -20.27 -18.97 9.17
C PRO A 22 -19.39 -18.05 10.01
N ALA A 23 -19.44 -18.21 11.34
CA ALA A 23 -18.45 -17.63 12.21
C ALA A 23 -17.11 -18.21 11.73
N VAL A 24 -16.31 -17.38 11.07
CA VAL A 24 -14.91 -17.69 10.80
C VAL A 24 -14.25 -17.62 12.17
N PHE A 25 -14.27 -18.73 12.89
CA PHE A 25 -13.46 -18.88 14.08
C PHE A 25 -12.00 -18.89 13.63
N ALA A 26 -11.19 -18.01 14.22
CA ALA A 26 -9.75 -18.17 14.17
C ALA A 26 -9.42 -19.60 14.57
N GLN A 27 -8.68 -20.30 13.70
CA GLN A 27 -8.22 -21.66 13.95
C GLN A 27 -7.56 -21.70 15.33
N GLN A 28 -7.93 -22.67 16.17
CA GLN A 28 -7.42 -22.76 17.55
C GLN A 28 -5.89 -22.57 17.60
N PRO A 29 -5.36 -21.89 18.64
CA PRO A 29 -3.92 -21.66 18.79
C PRO A 29 -3.09 -22.97 18.86
N ASP A 30 -3.74 -24.08 19.16
CA ASP A 30 -3.11 -25.37 19.48
C ASP A 30 -2.53 -26.11 18.25
N ALA A 31 -2.70 -25.59 17.03
CA ALA A 31 -2.11 -26.18 15.82
C ALA A 31 -0.61 -25.89 15.64
N PHE A 32 -0.04 -24.94 16.40
CA PHE A 32 1.36 -24.50 16.27
C PHE A 32 2.16 -24.85 17.53
N GLY A 33 2.27 -26.15 17.84
CA GLY A 33 2.92 -26.63 19.08
C GLY A 33 4.31 -26.04 19.32
N ASP A 34 4.59 -25.61 20.57
CA ASP A 34 5.85 -25.16 21.21
C ASP A 34 6.89 -24.31 20.42
N ARG A 35 6.68 -24.04 19.14
CA ARG A 35 7.47 -23.18 18.25
C ARG A 35 6.52 -22.43 17.30
N GLY A 36 5.57 -21.69 17.88
CA GLY A 36 4.53 -20.94 17.17
C GLY A 36 5.02 -20.03 16.03
N ILE A 37 4.08 -19.54 15.20
CA ILE A 37 4.36 -18.55 14.14
C ILE A 37 5.06 -17.34 14.76
N ARG A 38 6.29 -17.05 14.30
CA ARG A 38 7.10 -15.93 14.80
C ARG A 38 6.89 -14.65 13.99
N HIS A 39 6.73 -14.79 12.68
CA HIS A 39 6.56 -13.67 11.75
C HIS A 39 5.47 -14.02 10.73
N VAL A 40 4.75 -12.99 10.28
CA VAL A 40 3.87 -13.04 9.12
C VAL A 40 4.43 -12.02 8.13
N LEU A 41 4.80 -12.46 6.94
CA LEU A 41 5.32 -11.61 5.87
C LEU A 41 4.28 -11.45 4.78
N LEU A 42 3.91 -10.21 4.47
CA LEU A 42 3.09 -9.87 3.31
C LEU A 42 4.00 -9.33 2.21
N ILE A 43 4.05 -10.04 1.07
CA ILE A 43 4.73 -9.57 -0.14
C ILE A 43 3.65 -9.21 -1.16
N SER A 44 3.57 -7.92 -1.51
CA SER A 44 2.70 -7.42 -2.58
C SER A 44 3.56 -7.06 -3.79
N ILE A 45 3.35 -7.74 -4.91
CA ILE A 45 4.08 -7.50 -6.16
C ILE A 45 3.16 -6.70 -7.08
N ASP A 46 3.45 -5.40 -7.22
CA ASP A 46 2.65 -4.49 -8.03
C ASP A 46 2.57 -4.94 -9.50
N GLY A 47 1.38 -4.89 -10.08
CA GLY A 47 1.13 -5.29 -11.47
C GLY A 47 1.28 -6.78 -11.80
N MET A 48 1.56 -7.67 -10.84
CA MET A 48 1.70 -9.10 -11.13
C MET A 48 0.34 -9.76 -11.36
N HIS A 49 0.00 -10.04 -12.63
CA HIS A 49 -1.19 -10.81 -12.95
C HIS A 49 -1.00 -12.29 -12.58
N ALA A 50 -2.11 -13.01 -12.37
CA ALA A 50 -2.07 -14.46 -12.15
C ALA A 50 -1.34 -15.21 -13.28
N LEU A 51 -1.47 -14.73 -14.53
CA LEU A 51 -0.76 -15.29 -15.68
C LEU A 51 0.75 -15.04 -15.59
N ASP A 52 1.20 -13.89 -15.10
CA ASP A 52 2.62 -13.57 -14.95
C ASP A 52 3.28 -14.50 -13.92
N TYR A 53 2.61 -14.73 -12.79
CA TYR A 53 3.04 -15.71 -11.79
C TYR A 53 3.13 -17.12 -12.38
N ILE A 54 2.10 -17.58 -13.10
CA ILE A 54 2.10 -18.91 -13.73
C ILE A 54 3.26 -19.05 -14.72
N ASN A 55 3.45 -18.05 -15.57
CA ASN A 55 4.50 -18.04 -16.57
C ASN A 55 5.90 -18.04 -15.94
N CYS A 56 6.11 -17.23 -14.90
CA CYS A 56 7.42 -17.16 -14.25
C CYS A 56 7.74 -18.41 -13.42
N SER A 57 6.73 -18.97 -12.73
CA SER A 57 6.93 -20.08 -11.78
C SER A 57 6.99 -21.43 -12.48
N LYS A 58 6.35 -21.57 -13.66
CA LYS A 58 6.35 -22.82 -14.44
C LYS A 58 7.25 -22.79 -15.67
N GLY A 59 7.68 -21.61 -16.09
CA GLY A 59 8.40 -21.40 -17.34
C GLY A 59 7.48 -21.34 -18.56
N ILE A 60 8.00 -20.79 -19.65
CA ILE A 60 7.37 -20.74 -20.97
C ILE A 60 8.37 -21.32 -21.96
N SER A 61 7.96 -22.26 -22.82
CA SER A 61 8.88 -22.97 -23.73
C SER A 61 9.75 -22.07 -24.62
N GLY A 62 9.32 -20.83 -24.90
CA GLY A 62 10.06 -19.85 -25.70
C GLY A 62 10.98 -18.91 -24.91
N VAL A 63 11.00 -19.00 -23.57
CA VAL A 63 11.76 -18.11 -22.68
C VAL A 63 12.58 -18.97 -21.73
N ASN A 64 13.84 -18.58 -21.47
CA ASN A 64 14.70 -19.26 -20.49
C ASN A 64 14.75 -20.80 -20.66
N GLU A 65 14.80 -21.28 -21.91
CA GLU A 65 14.79 -22.72 -22.24
C GLU A 65 13.60 -23.52 -21.66
N GLY A 66 12.47 -22.84 -21.42
CA GLY A 66 11.30 -23.44 -20.77
C GLY A 66 11.40 -23.58 -19.25
N GLN A 67 12.50 -23.13 -18.64
CA GLN A 67 12.69 -23.18 -17.19
C GLN A 67 11.97 -22.02 -16.48
N PRO A 68 11.49 -22.22 -15.24
CA PRO A 68 11.03 -21.14 -14.38
C PRO A 68 12.07 -20.02 -14.29
N TYR A 69 11.61 -18.78 -14.31
CA TYR A 69 12.43 -17.58 -14.15
C TYR A 69 12.07 -16.78 -12.89
N CYS A 70 11.20 -17.31 -12.03
CA CYS A 70 11.02 -16.90 -10.64
C CYS A 70 11.15 -18.13 -9.69
N PRO A 71 12.36 -18.72 -9.57
CA PRO A 71 12.54 -20.02 -8.91
C PRO A 71 12.11 -20.04 -7.43
N HIS A 72 12.32 -18.96 -6.68
CA HIS A 72 11.89 -18.87 -5.28
C HIS A 72 10.35 -18.86 -5.13
N LEU A 73 9.64 -18.23 -6.08
CA LEU A 73 8.18 -18.27 -6.11
C LEU A 73 7.67 -19.66 -6.54
N ALA A 74 8.38 -20.32 -7.47
CA ALA A 74 8.08 -21.70 -7.85
C ALA A 74 8.21 -22.65 -6.65
N GLU A 75 9.31 -22.56 -5.89
CA GLU A 75 9.55 -23.35 -4.68
C GLU A 75 8.50 -23.08 -3.61
N LEU A 76 8.16 -21.80 -3.35
CA LEU A 76 7.08 -21.45 -2.42
C LEU A 76 5.74 -22.07 -2.84
N GLY A 77 5.48 -22.12 -4.14
CA GLY A 77 4.27 -22.71 -4.71
C GLY A 77 4.13 -24.22 -4.50
N GLU A 78 5.22 -24.96 -4.21
CA GLU A 78 5.17 -26.41 -3.95
C GLU A 78 4.51 -26.76 -2.61
N THR A 79 4.64 -25.87 -1.63
CA THR A 79 4.10 -26.06 -0.27
C THR A 79 3.03 -25.03 0.11
N GLY A 80 2.84 -24.00 -0.71
CA GLY A 80 1.85 -22.95 -0.53
C GLY A 80 0.45 -23.32 -1.02
N VAL A 81 -0.52 -22.49 -0.64
CA VAL A 81 -1.89 -22.55 -1.16
C VAL A 81 -2.06 -21.49 -2.23
N ASN A 82 -2.27 -21.91 -3.47
CA ASN A 82 -2.48 -21.02 -4.60
C ASN A 82 -3.99 -20.82 -4.86
N TYR A 83 -4.48 -19.60 -4.68
CA TYR A 83 -5.86 -19.22 -5.04
C TYR A 83 -5.90 -18.78 -6.50
N LEU A 84 -6.45 -19.63 -7.37
CA LEU A 84 -6.47 -19.42 -8.82
C LEU A 84 -7.60 -18.50 -9.30
N ASP A 85 -8.59 -18.22 -8.44
CA ASP A 85 -9.74 -17.36 -8.72
C ASP A 85 -9.81 -16.19 -7.73
N ALA A 86 -8.65 -15.58 -7.47
CA ALA A 86 -8.55 -14.35 -6.70
C ALA A 86 -8.73 -13.14 -7.62
N SER A 87 -9.50 -12.15 -7.18
CA SER A 87 -9.73 -10.91 -7.94
C SER A 87 -9.30 -9.68 -7.14
N ALA A 88 -8.67 -8.73 -7.82
CA ALA A 88 -8.33 -7.43 -7.24
C ALA A 88 -9.56 -6.57 -6.91
N SER A 89 -9.34 -5.46 -6.21
CA SER A 89 -10.35 -4.43 -5.99
C SER A 89 -10.91 -3.90 -7.31
N LYS A 90 -12.08 -3.25 -7.24
CA LYS A 90 -12.66 -2.52 -8.37
C LYS A 90 -12.90 -1.06 -7.95
N PRO A 91 -12.17 -0.08 -8.52
CA PRO A 91 -11.15 -0.22 -9.55
C PRO A 91 -9.88 -0.96 -9.05
N SER A 92 -9.11 -1.48 -10.00
CA SER A 92 -7.83 -2.14 -9.74
C SER A 92 -6.71 -1.15 -10.03
N ASP A 93 -5.89 -0.90 -9.02
CA ASP A 93 -4.67 -0.08 -9.03
C ASP A 93 -3.90 -0.42 -7.73
N SER A 94 -2.63 -0.01 -7.62
CA SER A 94 -1.76 -0.19 -6.46
C SER A 94 -2.44 0.29 -5.17
N PHE A 95 -2.95 1.53 -5.11
CA PHE A 95 -3.49 2.10 -3.87
C PHE A 95 -4.79 1.40 -3.37
N PRO A 96 -5.87 1.30 -4.17
CA PRO A 96 -7.08 0.57 -3.75
C PRO A 96 -6.85 -0.93 -3.61
N GLY A 97 -5.94 -1.52 -4.40
CA GLY A 97 -5.59 -2.94 -4.34
C GLY A 97 -4.91 -3.31 -3.03
N LEU A 98 -3.85 -2.58 -2.67
CA LEU A 98 -3.15 -2.75 -1.40
C LEU A 98 -4.08 -2.47 -0.22
N THR A 99 -4.89 -1.40 -0.29
CA THR A 99 -5.87 -1.09 0.76
C THR A 99 -6.84 -2.25 0.98
N ALA A 100 -7.32 -2.89 -0.09
CA ALA A 100 -8.21 -4.05 0.03
C ALA A 100 -7.51 -5.26 0.69
N ILE A 101 -6.24 -5.52 0.35
CA ILE A 101 -5.43 -6.58 0.97
C ILE A 101 -5.29 -6.35 2.48
N VAL A 102 -4.92 -5.13 2.89
CA VAL A 102 -4.58 -4.85 4.30
C VAL A 102 -5.78 -4.54 5.17
N SER A 103 -6.95 -4.21 4.60
CA SER A 103 -8.17 -3.89 5.38
C SER A 103 -9.28 -4.94 5.26
N GLY A 104 -9.22 -5.82 4.25
CA GLY A 104 -10.32 -6.71 3.89
C GLY A 104 -11.58 -5.96 3.38
N SER A 105 -11.47 -4.66 3.09
CA SER A 105 -12.60 -3.81 2.73
C SER A 105 -12.67 -3.53 1.22
N SER A 106 -13.83 -3.06 0.76
CA SER A 106 -13.96 -2.53 -0.61
C SER A 106 -13.51 -1.07 -0.69
N PRO A 107 -13.11 -0.56 -1.87
CA PRO A 107 -12.80 0.86 -2.07
C PRO A 107 -13.87 1.82 -1.53
N ARG A 108 -15.15 1.45 -1.64
CA ARG A 108 -16.26 2.22 -1.08
C ARG A 108 -16.23 2.31 0.45
N THR A 109 -15.81 1.23 1.12
CA THR A 109 -15.82 1.13 2.59
C THR A 109 -14.57 1.77 3.18
N ALA A 110 -13.39 1.47 2.62
CA ALA A 110 -12.14 2.15 2.97
C ALA A 110 -12.17 3.64 2.63
N GLY A 111 -12.99 4.08 1.66
CA GLY A 111 -12.93 5.44 1.13
C GLY A 111 -11.79 5.68 0.14
N ALA A 112 -10.95 4.68 -0.11
CA ALA A 112 -9.85 4.71 -1.05
C ALA A 112 -10.30 4.19 -2.42
N PHE A 113 -10.90 5.06 -3.24
CA PHE A 113 -11.26 4.72 -4.63
C PHE A 113 -10.04 4.69 -5.56
N TYR A 114 -9.13 5.65 -5.36
CA TYR A 114 -7.83 5.81 -6.01
C TYR A 114 -6.97 6.69 -5.08
N ASP A 115 -5.66 6.69 -5.26
CA ASP A 115 -4.76 7.69 -4.63
C ASP A 115 -5.03 9.10 -5.18
N VAL A 116 -5.25 9.20 -6.50
CA VAL A 116 -5.62 10.41 -7.24
C VAL A 116 -7.09 10.36 -7.65
N ALA A 117 -7.96 10.97 -6.84
CA ALA A 117 -9.40 11.00 -7.11
C ALA A 117 -10.05 12.30 -6.65
N TYR A 118 -11.12 12.72 -7.34
CA TYR A 118 -11.89 13.88 -6.92
C TYR A 118 -12.77 13.54 -5.69
N ASP A 119 -12.50 14.19 -4.57
CA ASP A 119 -13.37 14.20 -3.40
C ASP A 119 -14.19 15.49 -3.40
N ARG A 120 -15.51 15.37 -3.28
CA ARG A 120 -16.45 16.50 -3.35
C ARG A 120 -16.51 17.35 -2.07
N PHE A 121 -15.94 16.85 -0.98
CA PHE A 121 -16.02 17.46 0.34
C PHE A 121 -14.69 18.08 0.77
N LEU A 122 -13.58 17.36 0.56
CA LEU A 122 -12.26 17.84 0.91
C LEU A 122 -11.94 19.16 0.23
N ALA A 123 -11.17 19.99 0.91
CA ALA A 123 -10.64 21.23 0.39
C ALA A 123 -9.25 21.02 -0.22
N PRO A 124 -8.87 21.83 -1.21
CA PRO A 124 -7.55 21.75 -1.83
C PRO A 124 -6.43 21.89 -0.80
N PRO A 125 -5.23 21.43 -1.13
CA PRO A 125 -4.06 21.66 -0.32
C PRO A 125 -3.79 23.16 -0.10
N MET A 126 -2.93 23.47 0.86
CA MET A 126 -2.54 24.85 1.14
C MET A 126 -1.68 25.42 0.00
N ILE A 127 -0.80 24.60 -0.55
CA ILE A 127 0.06 24.91 -1.70
C ILE A 127 -0.17 23.87 -2.80
N THR A 128 0.16 24.23 -4.04
CA THR A 128 0.11 23.28 -5.15
C THR A 128 1.07 22.11 -4.87
N THR A 129 0.60 20.90 -5.14
CA THR A 129 1.38 19.68 -4.97
C THR A 129 2.45 19.53 -6.05
N GLY A 130 3.33 18.54 -5.89
CA GLY A 130 4.39 18.25 -6.85
C GLY A 130 3.87 17.85 -8.24
N ASN A 131 2.74 17.13 -8.31
CA ASN A 131 2.13 16.70 -9.57
C ASN A 131 0.96 17.60 -10.04
N GLY A 132 0.73 18.71 -9.33
CA GLY A 132 -0.02 19.85 -9.87
C GLY A 132 -1.46 20.00 -9.40
N VAL A 133 -1.91 19.27 -8.37
CA VAL A 133 -3.16 19.58 -7.69
C VAL A 133 -3.06 20.98 -7.10
N ALA A 134 -3.90 21.89 -7.60
CA ALA A 134 -3.85 23.30 -7.24
C ALA A 134 -4.15 23.53 -5.76
N GLY A 135 -3.28 24.31 -5.10
CA GLY A 135 -3.53 24.82 -3.76
C GLY A 135 -4.68 25.84 -3.75
N GLY A 136 -5.30 26.04 -2.59
CA GLY A 136 -6.44 26.97 -2.49
C GLY A 136 -6.85 27.31 -1.07
N SER A 137 -8.02 27.95 -0.95
CA SER A 137 -8.62 28.25 0.36
C SER A 137 -9.31 27.03 0.95
N CYS A 138 -9.45 27.01 2.28
CA CYS A 138 -10.34 26.09 2.98
C CYS A 138 -11.11 26.90 4.03
N THR A 139 -12.43 26.76 4.04
CA THR A 139 -13.29 27.38 5.04
C THR A 139 -13.88 26.28 5.91
N PRO A 140 -13.68 26.30 7.25
CA PRO A 140 -14.25 25.29 8.13
C PRO A 140 -15.76 25.12 7.92
N GLY A 141 -16.20 23.86 7.85
CA GLY A 141 -17.61 23.48 7.63
C GLY A 141 -18.12 23.64 6.19
N VAL A 142 -17.32 24.14 5.24
CA VAL A 142 -17.73 24.36 3.85
C VAL A 142 -17.00 23.40 2.91
N ALA A 143 -17.76 22.53 2.25
CA ALA A 143 -17.24 21.67 1.19
C ALA A 143 -16.68 22.51 0.04
N ASN A 144 -15.49 22.17 -0.46
CA ASN A 144 -14.85 22.87 -1.58
C ASN A 144 -14.75 21.96 -2.82
N GLY A 145 -14.38 20.70 -2.58
CA GLY A 145 -14.07 19.75 -3.62
C GLY A 145 -12.62 19.91 -4.10
N THR A 146 -11.88 18.81 -4.19
CA THR A 146 -10.52 18.80 -4.71
C THR A 146 -10.12 17.40 -5.17
N THR A 147 -9.04 17.30 -5.91
CA THR A 147 -8.41 16.02 -6.24
C THR A 147 -7.45 15.65 -5.10
N THR A 148 -7.53 14.42 -4.60
CA THR A 148 -6.49 13.85 -3.72
C THR A 148 -5.25 13.54 -4.54
N GLU A 149 -4.09 13.44 -3.90
CA GLU A 149 -2.84 13.07 -4.58
C GLU A 149 -1.98 12.27 -3.60
N TYR A 150 -2.40 11.06 -3.25
CA TYR A 150 -1.65 10.18 -2.34
C TYR A 150 -0.57 9.37 -3.08
N GLU A 151 0.30 10.08 -3.80
CA GLU A 151 1.50 9.60 -4.51
C GLU A 151 2.69 10.52 -4.19
N GLU A 152 3.76 10.57 -5.00
CA GLU A 152 4.98 11.35 -4.70
C GLU A 152 4.75 12.87 -4.59
N GLY A 153 3.66 13.39 -5.18
CA GLY A 153 3.38 14.82 -5.21
C GLY A 153 3.17 15.48 -3.84
N ILE A 154 2.92 14.69 -2.79
CA ILE A 154 2.80 15.19 -1.40
C ILE A 154 4.14 15.23 -0.64
N ASP A 155 5.24 14.81 -1.25
CA ASP A 155 6.56 14.85 -0.62
C ASP A 155 7.06 16.29 -0.40
N LEU A 156 7.99 16.48 0.54
CA LEU A 156 8.72 17.74 0.67
C LEU A 156 9.51 18.04 -0.62
N ASP A 157 10.18 17.03 -1.16
CA ASP A 157 10.84 17.04 -2.47
C ASP A 157 10.87 15.65 -3.11
N GLN A 158 9.93 15.39 -4.02
CA GLN A 158 9.82 14.12 -4.76
C GLN A 158 11.03 13.80 -5.63
N SER A 159 11.93 14.77 -5.89
CA SER A 159 13.13 14.51 -6.69
C SER A 159 14.25 13.83 -5.89
N GLN A 160 14.12 13.75 -4.57
CA GLN A 160 15.09 13.14 -3.66
C GLN A 160 14.60 11.76 -3.21
N LEU A 161 15.50 10.78 -3.17
CA LEU A 161 15.19 9.39 -2.76
C LEU A 161 14.58 9.31 -1.35
N ASN A 162 14.87 10.28 -0.48
CA ASN A 162 14.32 10.33 0.87
C ASN A 162 13.14 11.30 1.02
N GLY A 163 12.50 11.68 -0.10
CA GLY A 163 11.34 12.58 -0.15
C GLY A 163 11.64 14.01 0.33
N GLY A 164 12.92 14.44 0.35
CA GLY A 164 13.34 15.80 0.71
C GLY A 164 13.78 15.98 2.16
N LEU A 165 13.96 14.88 2.90
CA LEU A 165 14.51 14.93 4.26
C LEU A 165 16.02 15.23 4.28
N PRO A 166 16.59 15.61 5.44
CA PRO A 166 18.04 15.75 5.57
C PRO A 166 18.80 14.47 5.15
N PRO A 167 20.03 14.59 4.63
CA PRO A 167 20.86 13.43 4.28
C PRO A 167 21.03 12.46 5.46
N GLY A 168 20.99 11.15 5.18
CA GLY A 168 21.06 10.09 6.18
C GLY A 168 19.71 9.73 6.82
N VAL A 169 18.61 10.27 6.28
CA VAL A 169 17.24 9.84 6.58
C VAL A 169 16.67 9.12 5.36
N ASP A 170 15.85 8.12 5.63
CA ASP A 170 15.60 6.98 4.74
C ASP A 170 14.27 7.09 3.94
N GLY A 171 13.61 8.26 3.95
CA GLY A 171 12.34 8.49 3.24
C GLY A 171 11.18 7.74 3.89
N GLY A 172 10.58 8.33 4.94
CA GLY A 172 9.43 7.76 5.66
C GLY A 172 8.35 8.81 5.89
N ILE A 173 7.36 8.55 6.74
CA ILE A 173 6.22 9.45 7.01
C ILE A 173 6.59 10.94 7.17
N ALA A 174 7.77 11.23 7.73
CA ALA A 174 8.26 12.60 7.92
C ALA A 174 8.54 13.37 6.61
N SER A 175 8.67 12.70 5.47
CA SER A 175 8.87 13.35 4.16
C SER A 175 7.58 13.85 3.53
N ILE A 176 6.41 13.60 4.12
CA ILE A 176 5.14 14.16 3.67
C ILE A 176 5.07 15.66 4.04
N ASP A 177 4.81 16.53 3.06
CA ASP A 177 4.51 17.94 3.29
C ASP A 177 3.01 18.13 3.62
N PRO A 178 2.64 18.44 4.88
CA PRO A 178 1.24 18.63 5.24
C PRO A 178 0.56 19.79 4.52
N ARG A 179 1.33 20.71 3.92
CA ARG A 179 0.77 21.81 3.12
C ARG A 179 0.32 21.36 1.74
N ARG A 180 0.81 20.21 1.25
CA ARG A 180 0.44 19.57 -0.03
C ARG A 180 -0.68 18.55 0.13
N LEU A 181 -1.11 18.25 1.34
CA LEU A 181 -2.24 17.35 1.59
C LEU A 181 -3.59 18.05 1.39
N PRO A 182 -4.62 17.34 0.89
CA PRO A 182 -5.99 17.83 0.95
C PRO A 182 -6.39 18.07 2.41
N ARG A 183 -7.34 18.97 2.63
CA ARG A 183 -7.76 19.39 3.99
C ARG A 183 -9.21 19.05 4.24
N ASP A 184 -9.54 18.68 5.46
CA ASP A 184 -10.90 18.32 5.87
C ASP A 184 -11.63 19.54 6.48
N PRO A 185 -12.64 20.12 5.79
CA PRO A 185 -13.40 21.24 6.33
C PRO A 185 -14.12 20.93 7.65
N SER A 186 -14.48 19.66 7.90
CA SER A 186 -15.13 19.25 9.16
C SER A 186 -14.16 19.21 10.34
N LYS A 187 -12.86 19.10 10.08
CA LYS A 187 -11.78 19.10 11.07
C LYS A 187 -11.02 20.42 11.09
N ASN A 188 -11.73 21.54 10.97
CA ASN A 188 -11.16 22.87 10.96
C ASN A 188 -10.03 23.04 9.91
N CYS A 189 -10.22 22.45 8.72
CA CYS A 189 -9.27 22.47 7.62
C CYS A 189 -7.91 21.83 7.96
N ALA A 190 -7.87 20.86 8.87
CA ALA A 190 -6.68 20.06 9.13
C ALA A 190 -6.30 19.24 7.87
N PRO A 191 -4.99 19.05 7.60
CA PRO A 191 -4.52 18.12 6.57
C PRO A 191 -5.08 16.70 6.78
N VAL A 192 -5.41 16.03 5.68
CA VAL A 192 -5.78 14.61 5.69
C VAL A 192 -4.56 13.81 5.29
N TYR A 193 -3.97 13.12 6.27
CA TYR A 193 -2.84 12.24 6.04
C TYR A 193 -3.27 10.93 5.39
N PRO A 194 -2.35 10.21 4.70
CA PRO A 194 -2.70 8.96 4.01
C PRO A 194 -3.34 7.90 4.92
N TRP A 195 -2.87 7.76 6.15
CA TRP A 195 -3.45 6.84 7.15
C TRP A 195 -4.83 7.26 7.65
N ASP A 196 -5.14 8.57 7.65
CA ASP A 196 -6.46 9.10 8.00
C ASP A 196 -7.44 9.12 6.81
N PHE A 197 -6.92 9.01 5.59
CA PHE A 197 -7.73 8.90 4.37
C PHE A 197 -8.44 7.54 4.30
N VAL A 198 -7.76 6.48 4.73
CA VAL A 198 -8.33 5.15 4.90
C VAL A 198 -9.27 5.15 6.10
N ARG A 199 -10.53 4.79 5.87
CA ARG A 199 -11.62 4.89 6.87
C ARG A 199 -11.82 3.62 7.69
N THR A 200 -11.01 2.60 7.45
CA THR A 200 -11.10 1.26 8.04
C THR A 200 -9.82 0.90 8.74
N ASN A 201 -9.93 0.15 9.83
CA ASN A 201 -8.76 -0.48 10.44
C ASN A 201 -8.07 -1.41 9.43
N THR A 202 -6.76 -1.52 9.54
CA THR A 202 -5.94 -2.44 8.75
C THR A 202 -5.41 -3.57 9.63
N ILE A 203 -4.86 -4.62 9.02
CA ILE A 203 -4.18 -5.70 9.73
C ILE A 203 -3.05 -5.17 10.61
N PHE A 204 -2.41 -4.06 10.23
CA PHE A 204 -1.39 -3.38 11.04
C PHE A 204 -1.98 -2.84 12.33
N GLY A 205 -3.12 -2.12 12.25
CA GLY A 205 -3.82 -1.66 13.44
C GLY A 205 -4.31 -2.80 14.35
N VAL A 206 -4.73 -3.93 13.77
CA VAL A 206 -5.14 -5.12 14.53
C VAL A 206 -3.95 -5.77 15.26
N VAL A 207 -2.81 -5.94 14.58
CA VAL A 207 -1.59 -6.51 15.17
C VAL A 207 -1.03 -5.59 16.26
N HIS A 208 -0.93 -4.30 15.97
CA HIS A 208 -0.41 -3.31 16.91
C HIS A 208 -1.31 -3.18 18.16
N ALA A 209 -2.64 -3.20 18.00
CA ALA A 209 -3.57 -3.24 19.14
C ALA A 209 -3.46 -4.52 19.99
N ALA A 210 -2.97 -5.62 19.42
CA ALA A 210 -2.66 -6.85 20.14
C ALA A 210 -1.26 -6.84 20.79
N GLY A 211 -0.52 -5.73 20.70
CA GLY A 211 0.84 -5.58 21.23
C GLY A 211 1.92 -6.20 20.35
N GLY A 212 1.62 -6.50 19.09
CA GLY A 212 2.59 -6.97 18.11
C GLY A 212 3.33 -5.80 17.45
N TYR A 213 4.55 -6.08 16.99
CA TYR A 213 5.35 -5.14 16.20
C TYR A 213 4.91 -5.16 14.73
N THR A 214 4.81 -3.99 14.12
CA THR A 214 4.43 -3.82 12.71
C THR A 214 5.46 -3.05 11.93
N ALA A 215 5.82 -3.57 10.76
CA ALA A 215 6.72 -2.90 9.83
C ALA A 215 6.21 -2.96 8.40
N TRP A 216 6.58 -1.96 7.59
CA TRP A 216 6.23 -1.93 6.18
C TRP A 216 7.29 -1.18 5.36
N SER A 217 7.64 -1.76 4.21
CA SER A 217 8.48 -1.10 3.22
C SER A 217 7.78 -1.01 1.86
N ASP A 218 7.82 0.17 1.24
CA ASP A 218 7.05 0.45 0.02
C ASP A 218 7.72 1.50 -0.89
N LYS A 219 7.04 1.81 -2.01
CA LYS A 219 7.19 3.06 -2.74
C LYS A 219 6.35 4.16 -2.10
N HIS A 220 6.80 5.40 -2.23
CA HIS A 220 6.14 6.63 -1.78
C HIS A 220 5.83 6.71 -0.27
N PRO A 221 6.11 7.85 0.38
CA PRO A 221 5.66 8.12 1.75
C PRO A 221 4.13 8.06 1.93
N SER A 222 3.37 8.25 0.85
CA SER A 222 1.91 8.17 0.84
C SER A 222 1.37 6.77 1.17
N TYR A 223 2.15 5.71 1.00
CA TYR A 223 1.73 4.34 1.30
C TYR A 223 1.73 4.03 2.80
N SER A 224 2.09 5.00 3.64
CA SER A 224 1.76 5.02 5.07
C SER A 224 0.24 4.89 5.33
N SER A 225 -0.59 4.99 4.30
CA SER A 225 -2.00 4.59 4.28
C SER A 225 -2.26 3.18 4.81
N VAL A 226 -1.30 2.23 4.68
CA VAL A 226 -1.42 0.87 5.25
C VAL A 226 -1.52 0.87 6.77
N SER A 227 -1.04 1.92 7.44
CA SER A 227 -1.22 2.09 8.88
C SER A 227 -2.72 2.12 9.23
N GLY A 228 -3.55 2.73 8.38
CA GLY A 228 -4.93 3.03 8.70
C GLY A 228 -5.09 4.01 9.87
N PRO A 229 -6.33 4.32 10.27
CA PRO A 229 -6.58 5.32 11.29
C PRO A 229 -6.06 4.86 12.66
N GLY A 230 -5.49 5.77 13.44
CA GLY A 230 -4.91 5.49 14.74
C GLY A 230 -4.59 6.74 15.57
N PRO A 231 -4.22 6.60 16.85
CA PRO A 231 -3.91 7.73 17.71
C PRO A 231 -2.51 8.28 17.39
N GLY A 232 -2.44 9.27 16.50
CA GLY A 232 -1.18 9.96 16.16
C GLY A 232 -0.72 9.69 14.74
N MET A 233 0.55 9.95 14.47
CA MET A 233 1.11 9.85 13.12
C MET A 233 1.38 8.39 12.77
N ALA A 234 0.60 7.83 11.83
CA ALA A 234 0.72 6.46 11.35
C ALA A 234 0.91 5.43 12.48
N ALA A 235 0.16 5.58 13.57
CA ALA A 235 0.41 4.95 14.86
C ALA A 235 0.39 3.42 14.89
N ASN A 236 0.01 2.77 13.79
CA ASN A 236 0.00 1.31 13.65
C ASN A 236 1.22 0.78 12.89
N LEU A 237 2.25 1.60 12.65
CA LEU A 237 3.53 1.21 12.06
C LEU A 237 4.64 1.59 13.03
N ASP A 238 5.26 0.58 13.65
CA ASP A 238 6.45 0.77 14.48
C ASP A 238 7.67 1.13 13.62
N ASP A 239 7.72 0.58 12.41
CA ASP A 239 8.77 0.84 11.45
C ASP A 239 8.25 1.00 10.01
N TYR A 240 8.75 2.00 9.30
CA TYR A 240 8.25 2.36 7.98
C TYR A 240 9.37 2.90 7.10
N TYR A 241 9.62 2.22 5.98
CA TYR A 241 10.68 2.55 5.04
C TYR A 241 10.15 2.67 3.60
N SER A 242 10.03 3.90 3.11
CA SER A 242 9.40 4.20 1.82
C SER A 242 10.23 5.17 0.98
N PRO A 243 11.43 4.75 0.50
CA PRO A 243 12.21 5.60 -0.38
C PRO A 243 11.41 5.96 -1.63
N GLU A 244 11.56 7.18 -2.14
CA GLU A 244 10.77 7.70 -3.25
C GLU A 244 11.23 7.09 -4.58
N ILE A 245 10.36 6.29 -5.21
CA ILE A 245 10.67 5.53 -6.42
C ILE A 245 10.74 6.42 -7.67
N ASN A 246 9.97 7.51 -7.69
CA ASN A 246 9.95 8.52 -8.75
C ASN A 246 11.04 9.59 -8.58
N SER A 247 11.93 9.42 -7.60
CA SER A 247 13.07 10.31 -7.41
C SER A 247 14.09 10.18 -8.54
N LYS A 248 14.99 11.16 -8.63
CA LYS A 248 16.18 11.01 -9.47
C LYS A 248 17.01 9.82 -9.00
N VAL A 249 17.60 9.11 -9.95
CA VAL A 249 18.50 7.98 -9.65
C VAL A 249 19.82 8.52 -9.11
N VAL A 250 20.27 7.95 -7.99
CA VAL A 250 21.53 8.30 -7.33
C VAL A 250 22.36 7.05 -7.12
N ALA A 251 23.69 7.20 -7.05
CA ALA A 251 24.55 6.09 -6.65
C ALA A 251 24.25 5.68 -5.20
N LEU A 252 24.30 4.38 -4.93
CA LEU A 252 24.04 3.81 -3.60
C LEU A 252 25.31 3.08 -3.09
N PRO A 253 26.27 3.81 -2.47
CA PRO A 253 27.49 3.20 -1.95
C PRO A 253 27.19 2.06 -0.97
N GLY A 254 27.85 0.92 -1.17
CA GLY A 254 27.67 -0.25 -0.31
C GLY A 254 26.42 -1.09 -0.60
N VAL A 255 25.61 -0.71 -1.60
CA VAL A 255 24.48 -1.53 -2.07
C VAL A 255 24.92 -2.33 -3.29
N THR A 256 24.59 -3.62 -3.29
CA THR A 256 24.81 -4.54 -4.41
C THR A 256 23.51 -5.28 -4.64
N SER A 257 23.02 -5.30 -5.88
CA SER A 257 21.75 -5.94 -6.21
C SER A 257 21.77 -7.44 -5.88
N ILE A 258 20.59 -8.06 -5.80
CA ILE A 258 20.48 -9.50 -5.59
C ILE A 258 21.17 -10.34 -6.70
N LEU A 259 21.40 -9.75 -7.87
CA LEU A 259 22.14 -10.37 -8.98
C LEU A 259 23.65 -10.12 -8.92
N GLY A 260 24.15 -9.44 -7.88
CA GLY A 260 25.56 -9.14 -7.69
C GLY A 260 26.07 -7.87 -8.39
N THR A 261 25.17 -7.03 -8.92
CA THR A 261 25.54 -5.78 -9.59
C THR A 261 25.75 -4.66 -8.56
N PRO A 262 26.93 -4.03 -8.48
CA PRO A 262 27.14 -2.87 -7.61
C PRO A 262 26.23 -1.70 -8.02
N CYS A 263 25.69 -0.98 -7.03
CA CYS A 263 24.82 0.18 -7.25
C CYS A 263 25.57 1.53 -7.15
N ASP A 264 26.89 1.46 -7.06
CA ASP A 264 27.80 2.59 -7.15
C ASP A 264 29.01 2.19 -8.01
N PRO A 265 29.19 2.80 -9.21
CA PRO A 265 28.34 3.82 -9.81
C PRO A 265 26.94 3.30 -10.20
N VAL A 266 26.02 4.20 -10.56
CA VAL A 266 24.68 3.86 -11.05
C VAL A 266 24.77 2.88 -12.25
N PRO A 267 24.06 1.73 -12.23
CA PRO A 267 24.16 0.72 -13.28
C PRO A 267 23.83 1.22 -14.69
N ASP A 268 22.72 1.93 -14.86
CA ASP A 268 22.33 2.57 -16.12
C ASP A 268 22.37 4.09 -15.98
N PRO A 269 23.49 4.73 -16.35
CA PRO A 269 23.64 6.18 -16.25
C PRO A 269 22.85 6.96 -17.32
N THR A 270 22.15 6.29 -18.24
CA THR A 270 21.37 6.94 -19.30
C THR A 270 19.93 7.25 -18.89
N GLN A 271 19.44 6.58 -17.84
CA GLN A 271 18.08 6.73 -17.31
C GLN A 271 18.13 7.17 -15.85
N LEU A 272 18.18 8.49 -15.63
CA LEU A 272 18.34 9.08 -14.28
C LEU A 272 17.10 9.84 -13.78
N GLY A 273 16.00 9.81 -14.55
CA GLY A 273 14.77 10.55 -14.25
C GLY A 273 14.00 9.96 -13.08
N SER A 274 13.74 8.64 -13.16
CA SER A 274 13.09 7.81 -12.16
C SER A 274 13.79 6.46 -12.03
N TRP A 275 13.69 5.80 -10.88
CA TRP A 275 14.19 4.42 -10.72
C TRP A 275 13.46 3.44 -11.64
N THR A 276 12.21 3.73 -12.01
CA THR A 276 11.40 2.88 -12.90
C THR A 276 11.77 2.98 -14.37
N ASP A 277 12.60 3.96 -14.77
CA ASP A 277 12.96 4.18 -16.18
C ASP A 277 13.97 3.14 -16.71
N SER A 278 14.61 2.37 -15.82
CA SER A 278 15.59 1.36 -16.18
C SER A 278 15.47 0.10 -15.33
N PHE A 279 15.48 -1.05 -16.02
CA PHE A 279 15.49 -2.36 -15.38
C PHE A 279 16.75 -2.59 -14.53
N ASP A 280 17.88 -1.99 -14.88
CA ASP A 280 19.12 -2.15 -14.12
C ASP A 280 19.12 -1.27 -12.86
N ASN A 281 18.60 -0.04 -12.97
CA ASN A 281 18.51 0.87 -11.82
C ASN A 281 17.47 0.40 -10.81
N ILE A 282 16.29 -0.06 -11.24
CA ILE A 282 15.22 -0.47 -10.32
C ILE A 282 15.65 -1.63 -9.41
N GLN A 283 16.53 -2.52 -9.88
CA GLN A 283 17.09 -3.60 -9.06
C GLN A 283 17.85 -3.08 -7.83
N CYS A 284 18.54 -1.95 -7.98
CA CYS A 284 19.24 -1.29 -6.87
C CYS A 284 18.28 -0.66 -5.87
N TYR A 285 17.22 0.00 -6.35
CA TYR A 285 16.14 0.52 -5.51
C TYR A 285 15.42 -0.60 -4.74
N ASP A 286 15.04 -1.69 -5.42
CA ASP A 286 14.35 -2.82 -4.77
C ASP A 286 15.23 -3.50 -3.73
N THR A 287 16.54 -3.52 -3.93
CA THR A 287 17.50 -4.06 -2.96
C THR A 287 17.48 -3.29 -1.64
N LEU A 288 17.25 -1.97 -1.67
CA LEU A 288 17.09 -1.19 -0.45
C LEU A 288 15.92 -1.70 0.40
N LYS A 289 14.76 -1.93 -0.23
CA LYS A 289 13.55 -2.45 0.43
C LYS A 289 13.79 -3.87 0.97
N VAL A 290 14.44 -4.73 0.19
CA VAL A 290 14.80 -6.09 0.66
C VAL A 290 15.71 -6.04 1.89
N HIS A 291 16.72 -5.16 1.90
CA HIS A 291 17.60 -4.99 3.06
C HIS A 291 16.85 -4.48 4.30
N ALA A 292 15.85 -3.61 4.14
CA ALA A 292 15.00 -3.18 5.25
C ALA A 292 14.22 -4.35 5.85
N ILE A 293 13.48 -5.10 5.02
CA ILE A 293 12.69 -6.25 5.46
C ILE A 293 13.55 -7.33 6.13
N LEU A 294 14.75 -7.60 5.61
CA LEU A 294 15.66 -8.58 6.23
C LEU A 294 16.10 -8.16 7.64
N LYS A 295 16.33 -6.87 7.87
CA LYS A 295 16.66 -6.36 9.21
C LYS A 295 15.46 -6.43 10.15
N GLU A 296 14.27 -6.12 9.65
CA GLU A 296 13.00 -6.23 10.39
C GLU A 296 12.74 -7.66 10.85
N ILE A 297 12.98 -8.65 9.97
CA ILE A 297 12.91 -10.07 10.30
C ILE A 297 13.94 -10.45 11.38
N ASP A 298 15.12 -9.84 11.37
CA ASP A 298 16.17 -10.02 12.36
C ASP A 298 15.92 -9.30 13.70
N GLY A 299 14.75 -8.67 13.90
CA GLY A 299 14.41 -7.94 15.12
C GLY A 299 15.15 -6.61 15.25
N LYS A 300 15.33 -5.93 14.12
CA LYS A 300 15.89 -4.58 14.02
C LYS A 300 14.93 -3.67 13.27
N THR A 301 15.14 -2.37 13.33
CA THR A 301 14.51 -1.43 12.40
C THR A 301 15.17 -1.51 11.01
N HIS A 302 14.55 -0.92 9.98
CA HIS A 302 15.03 -0.89 8.59
C HIS A 302 16.47 -0.33 8.45
N ASN A 303 16.88 0.54 9.37
CA ASN A 303 18.23 1.11 9.42
C ASN A 303 19.23 0.28 10.27
N GLY A 304 18.76 -0.77 10.94
CA GLY A 304 19.57 -1.71 11.71
C GLY A 304 19.71 -1.40 13.19
N ALA A 305 18.97 -0.42 13.73
CA ALA A 305 18.85 -0.22 15.17
C ALA A 305 18.01 -1.36 15.79
N HIS A 306 18.13 -1.59 17.10
CA HIS A 306 17.27 -2.58 17.77
C HIS A 306 15.84 -2.04 17.90
N SER A 307 14.86 -2.88 17.55
CA SER A 307 13.44 -2.61 17.77
C SER A 307 12.99 -2.87 19.21
#